data_AF-A0A946V8L1-F1
#
_entry.id   AF-A0A946V8L1-F1
#
_cell.length_a   1.000
_cell.length_b   1.000
_cell.length_c   1.000
_cell.angle_alpha   90.00
_cell.angle_beta   90.00
_cell.angle_gamma   90.00
#
_symmetry.space_group_name_H-M   'P 1'
#
loop_
_entity.id
_entity.type
_entity.pdbx_description
1 polymer ?
#
loop_
_entity_poly.entity_id
_entity_poly.type
_entity_poly.pdbx_seq_one_letter_code
_entity_poly.pdbx_strand_id
1 'polypeptide(L)'
;MQRLSGLRGYGIVFLLIVGCLLHTHAAAHDIEKLLFLVVDKDEVIASNTRLGRFDRLVLGPREKIVDYKVANAVAVVVTNRRFVAYGILHGGWNSRRAQPGERLVSLEVADFSATVLTSDRILNYSGRAGTWSETKR
;
A
#
# COMPACT_ATOMS: atom_id res chain seq x y z
N MET A 1 -12.79 82.07 17.65
CA MET A 1 -14.04 82.02 16.88
C MET A 1 -14.18 80.64 16.27
N GLN A 2 -15.27 79.95 16.63
CA GLN A 2 -15.63 78.59 16.23
C GLN A 2 -16.00 78.50 14.75
N ARG A 3 -15.67 77.38 14.10
CA ARG A 3 -16.71 76.55 13.46
C ARG A 3 -16.22 75.12 13.25
N LEU A 4 -16.91 74.22 13.94
CA LEU A 4 -16.94 72.77 13.72
C LEU A 4 -17.86 72.46 12.53
N SER A 5 -17.41 71.55 11.67
CA SER A 5 -18.21 70.65 10.83
C SER A 5 -17.26 69.52 10.42
N GLY A 6 -17.44 68.23 10.71
CA GLY A 6 -18.64 67.48 11.04
C GLY A 6 -18.72 66.30 10.06
N LEU A 7 -18.35 65.10 10.53
CA LEU A 7 -18.62 63.75 9.98
C LEU A 7 -17.99 63.44 8.59
N ARG A 8 -17.43 62.26 8.26
CA ARG A 8 -17.76 60.84 8.49
C ARG A 8 -16.43 60.05 8.34
N GLY A 9 -16.06 59.10 9.20
CA GLY A 9 -16.69 57.78 9.28
C GLY A 9 -16.05 56.80 8.29
N TYR A 10 -14.84 56.31 8.58
CA TYR A 10 -14.27 55.05 8.08
C TYR A 10 -13.31 54.56 9.18
N GLY A 11 -13.67 53.60 10.03
CA GLY A 11 -14.10 52.28 9.61
C GLY A 11 -12.86 51.45 9.33
N ILE A 12 -12.21 50.99 10.40
CA ILE A 12 -11.58 49.66 10.50
C ILE A 12 -10.79 49.27 9.24
N VAL A 13 -9.53 49.70 9.15
CA VAL A 13 -8.54 48.93 8.37
C VAL A 13 -8.01 47.85 9.32
N PHE A 14 -8.87 46.88 9.63
CA PHE A 14 -8.43 45.59 10.10
C PHE A 14 -7.83 44.94 8.86
N LEU A 15 -6.50 45.03 8.75
CA LEU A 15 -5.74 44.36 7.72
C LEU A 15 -6.08 42.86 7.86
N LEU A 16 -6.98 42.41 6.99
CA LEU A 16 -7.35 41.03 6.83
C LEU A 16 -6.06 40.27 6.50
N ILE A 17 -5.44 39.71 7.54
CA ILE A 17 -4.74 38.44 7.45
C ILE A 17 -5.83 37.45 7.04
N VAL A 18 -6.21 37.46 5.76
CA VAL A 18 -6.76 36.29 5.11
C VAL A 18 -5.63 35.30 5.22
N GLY A 19 -5.72 34.48 6.26
CA GLY A 19 -4.98 33.25 6.36
C GLY A 19 -5.27 32.52 5.06
N CYS A 20 -4.32 32.63 4.13
CA CYS A 20 -4.15 31.67 3.08
C CYS A 20 -3.73 30.40 3.82
N LEU A 21 -4.74 29.74 4.40
CA LEU A 21 -4.72 28.33 4.72
C LEU A 21 -4.50 27.66 3.38
N LEU A 22 -3.23 27.62 2.97
CA LEU A 22 -2.68 26.64 2.06
C LEU A 22 -2.92 25.29 2.73
N HIS A 23 -4.17 24.83 2.70
CA HIS A 23 -4.43 23.42 2.65
C HIS A 23 -3.88 23.00 1.30
N THR A 24 -2.57 22.76 1.25
CA THR A 24 -2.04 21.75 0.35
C THR A 24 -2.76 20.47 0.77
N HIS A 25 -3.94 20.24 0.20
CA HIS A 25 -4.43 18.90 0.00
C HIS A 25 -3.34 18.24 -0.81
N ALA A 26 -2.44 17.53 -0.12
CA ALA A 26 -1.62 16.52 -0.77
C ALA A 26 -2.66 15.62 -1.43
N ALA A 27 -2.87 15.79 -2.73
CA ALA A 27 -3.75 14.94 -3.48
C ALA A 27 -3.17 13.54 -3.30
N ALA A 28 -3.84 12.72 -2.48
CA ALA A 28 -3.61 11.30 -2.47
C ALA A 28 -3.81 10.88 -3.92
N HIS A 29 -2.72 10.58 -4.61
CA HIS A 29 -2.81 10.10 -5.98
C HIS A 29 -3.52 8.77 -5.87
N ASP A 30 -4.76 8.72 -6.34
CA ASP A 30 -5.51 7.48 -6.40
C ASP A 30 -4.77 6.56 -7.38
N ILE A 31 -4.23 5.46 -6.88
CA ILE A 31 -3.48 4.52 -7.70
C ILE A 31 -4.48 3.56 -8.30
N GLU A 32 -4.55 3.55 -9.63
CA GLU A 32 -5.42 2.64 -10.37
C GLU A 32 -5.24 1.20 -9.90
N LYS A 33 -6.35 0.49 -9.69
CA LYS A 33 -6.33 -0.93 -9.35
C LYS A 33 -5.97 -1.76 -10.57
N LEU A 34 -4.72 -2.22 -10.61
CA LEU A 34 -4.12 -2.92 -11.74
C LEU A 34 -3.88 -4.42 -11.48
N LEU A 35 -4.16 -4.89 -10.27
CA LEU A 35 -3.91 -6.26 -9.84
C LEU A 35 -5.16 -6.87 -9.19
N PHE A 36 -5.49 -8.08 -9.65
CA PHE A 36 -6.54 -8.91 -9.10
C PHE A 36 -6.02 -10.32 -8.85
N LEU A 37 -6.54 -11.00 -7.83
CA LEU A 37 -6.24 -12.40 -7.57
C LEU A 37 -7.48 -13.26 -7.79
N VAL A 38 -7.28 -14.42 -8.39
CA VAL A 38 -8.19 -15.57 -8.29
C VAL A 38 -7.49 -16.60 -7.43
N VAL A 39 -8.14 -17.02 -6.34
CA VAL A 39 -7.57 -17.93 -5.34
C VAL A 39 -8.35 -19.23 -5.38
N ASP A 40 -7.65 -20.33 -5.67
CA ASP A 40 -8.16 -21.69 -5.57
C ASP A 40 -7.35 -22.49 -4.53
N LYS A 41 -7.67 -23.77 -4.37
CA LYS A 41 -7.09 -24.67 -3.39
C LYS A 41 -5.62 -24.99 -3.66
N ASP A 42 -5.22 -25.06 -4.92
CA ASP A 42 -3.90 -25.49 -5.38
C ASP A 42 -3.16 -24.45 -6.21
N GLU A 43 -3.83 -23.35 -6.60
CA GLU A 43 -3.17 -22.24 -7.27
C GLU A 43 -3.74 -20.87 -6.89
N VAL A 44 -2.91 -19.84 -7.09
CA VAL A 44 -3.32 -18.44 -7.10
C VAL A 44 -2.94 -17.83 -8.43
N ILE A 45 -3.90 -17.19 -9.10
CA ILE A 45 -3.69 -16.52 -10.38
C ILE A 45 -3.68 -15.02 -10.15
N ALA A 46 -2.58 -14.36 -10.50
CA ALA A 46 -2.49 -12.90 -10.55
C ALA A 46 -2.88 -12.40 -11.94
N SER A 47 -3.90 -11.55 -12.03
CA SER A 47 -4.28 -10.83 -13.24
C SER A 47 -3.63 -9.45 -13.23
N ASN A 48 -2.61 -9.27 -14.06
CA ASN A 48 -1.92 -8.00 -14.24
C ASN A 48 -2.56 -7.26 -15.43
N THR A 49 -3.45 -6.33 -15.13
CA THR A 49 -4.22 -5.61 -16.17
C THR A 49 -3.36 -4.61 -16.94
N ARG A 50 -2.28 -4.11 -16.32
CA ARG A 50 -1.31 -3.23 -16.99
C ARG A 50 -0.60 -3.94 -18.15
N LEU A 51 -0.22 -5.21 -17.97
CA LEU A 51 0.45 -6.00 -19.00
C LEU A 51 -0.51 -6.89 -19.80
N GLY A 52 -1.80 -6.94 -19.42
CA GLY A 52 -2.79 -7.81 -20.05
C GLY A 52 -2.47 -9.30 -19.93
N ARG A 53 -1.88 -9.75 -18.80
CA ARG A 53 -1.46 -11.15 -18.62
C ARG A 53 -1.85 -11.73 -17.27
N PHE A 54 -1.78 -13.06 -17.21
CA PHE A 54 -1.97 -13.84 -16.00
C PHE A 54 -0.68 -14.56 -15.59
N ASP A 55 -0.37 -14.53 -14.30
CA ASP A 55 0.79 -15.23 -13.73
C ASP A 55 0.31 -16.16 -12.61
N ARG A 56 0.71 -17.43 -12.65
CA ARG A 56 0.23 -18.44 -11.70
C ARG A 56 1.25 -18.75 -10.60
N LEU A 57 0.76 -18.87 -9.37
CA LEU A 57 1.46 -19.42 -8.22
C LEU A 57 0.85 -20.78 -7.92
N VAL A 58 1.55 -21.85 -8.30
CA VAL A 58 1.16 -23.22 -7.97
C VAL A 58 1.64 -23.57 -6.56
N LEU A 59 0.73 -24.13 -5.76
CA LEU A 59 1.00 -24.61 -4.41
C LEU A 59 1.57 -26.03 -4.47
N GLY A 60 2.59 -26.27 -3.66
CA GLY A 60 3.19 -27.60 -3.53
C GLY A 60 2.30 -28.57 -2.74
N PRO A 61 2.67 -29.86 -2.70
CA PRO A 61 1.96 -30.85 -1.91
C PRO A 61 1.86 -30.44 -0.43
N ARG A 62 0.63 -30.46 0.12
CA ARG A 62 0.31 -30.05 1.50
C ARG A 62 0.65 -28.59 1.83
N GLU A 63 1.01 -27.79 0.85
CA GLU A 63 1.06 -26.34 0.98
C GLU A 63 -0.38 -25.83 1.06
N LYS A 64 -0.64 -24.94 2.01
CA LYS A 64 -1.96 -24.34 2.23
C LYS A 64 -1.79 -22.84 2.39
N ILE A 65 -2.71 -22.09 1.80
CA ILE A 65 -2.83 -20.66 2.03
C ILE A 65 -3.29 -20.44 3.47
N VAL A 66 -2.56 -19.59 4.18
CA VAL A 66 -2.84 -19.15 5.54
C VAL A 66 -3.58 -17.81 5.50
N ASP A 67 -3.12 -16.88 4.65
CA ASP A 67 -3.74 -15.57 4.44
C ASP A 67 -3.32 -15.03 3.06
N TYR A 68 -4.04 -14.05 2.53
CA TYR A 68 -3.61 -13.29 1.36
C TYR A 68 -4.24 -11.91 1.35
N LYS A 69 -3.52 -10.93 0.79
CA LYS A 69 -4.03 -9.58 0.55
C LYS A 69 -3.60 -9.07 -0.81
N VAL A 70 -4.42 -8.19 -1.37
CA VAL A 70 -4.18 -7.51 -2.65
C VAL A 70 -4.51 -6.03 -2.52
N ALA A 71 -3.57 -5.19 -2.93
CA ALA A 71 -3.71 -3.75 -3.09
C ALA A 71 -3.74 -3.40 -4.58
N ASN A 72 -3.58 -2.12 -4.92
CA ASN A 72 -3.69 -1.65 -6.30
C ASN A 72 -2.63 -2.23 -7.24
N ALA A 73 -1.39 -2.43 -6.76
CA ALA A 73 -0.28 -2.91 -7.59
C ALA A 73 0.60 -3.98 -6.90
N VAL A 74 0.21 -4.47 -5.72
CA VAL A 74 0.90 -5.52 -4.98
C VAL A 74 -0.08 -6.54 -4.41
N ALA A 75 0.31 -7.80 -4.43
CA ALA A 75 -0.36 -8.87 -3.70
C ALA A 75 0.65 -9.64 -2.86
N VAL A 76 0.19 -10.19 -1.74
CA VAL A 76 0.93 -11.16 -0.94
C VAL A 76 0.03 -12.34 -0.64
N VAL A 77 0.57 -13.54 -0.86
CA VAL A 77 -0.02 -14.82 -0.46
C VAL A 77 0.91 -15.42 0.59
N VAL A 78 0.37 -15.68 1.78
CA VAL A 78 1.06 -16.34 2.87
C VAL A 78 0.62 -17.78 2.90
N THR A 79 1.57 -18.70 2.91
CA THR A 79 1.31 -20.13 3.03
C THR A 79 1.97 -20.67 4.29
N ASN A 80 1.68 -21.92 4.64
CA ASN A 80 2.41 -22.65 5.68
C ASN A 80 3.87 -22.97 5.34
N ARG A 81 4.41 -22.51 4.19
CA ARG A 81 5.79 -22.79 3.74
C ARG A 81 6.59 -21.55 3.33
N ARG A 82 5.91 -20.51 2.88
CA ARG A 82 6.52 -19.31 2.26
C ARG A 82 5.56 -18.13 2.23
N PHE A 83 6.16 -16.95 2.20
CA PHE A 83 5.55 -15.68 1.86
C PHE A 83 5.82 -15.41 0.39
N VAL A 84 4.79 -15.19 -0.42
CA VAL A 84 4.93 -14.98 -1.86
C VAL A 84 4.28 -13.66 -2.22
N ALA A 85 5.03 -12.76 -2.84
CA ALA A 85 4.52 -11.47 -3.27
C ALA A 85 4.53 -11.34 -4.78
N TYR A 86 3.60 -10.55 -5.31
CA TYR A 86 3.52 -10.17 -6.70
C TYR A 86 3.50 -8.65 -6.78
N GLY A 87 4.32 -8.07 -7.65
CA GLY A 87 4.30 -6.63 -7.97
C GLY A 87 4.07 -6.43 -9.46
N ILE A 88 3.15 -5.55 -9.85
CA ILE A 88 2.76 -5.42 -11.27
C ILE A 88 3.90 -4.98 -12.19
N LEU A 89 4.86 -4.20 -11.66
CA LEU A 89 5.94 -3.59 -12.45
C LEU A 89 7.03 -4.61 -12.77
N HIS A 90 7.38 -5.45 -11.79
CA HIS A 90 8.28 -6.57 -12.01
C HIS A 90 7.56 -7.72 -12.74
N GLY A 91 6.24 -7.90 -12.50
CA GLY A 91 5.40 -8.86 -13.20
C GLY A 91 5.69 -10.32 -12.86
N GLY A 92 5.96 -10.66 -11.60
CA GLY A 92 6.20 -12.06 -11.25
C GLY A 92 6.06 -12.34 -9.76
N TRP A 93 5.86 -13.63 -9.45
CA TRP A 93 5.83 -14.12 -8.08
C TRP A 93 7.25 -14.19 -7.50
N ASN A 94 7.47 -13.52 -6.37
CA ASN A 94 8.71 -13.54 -5.62
C ASN A 94 8.48 -14.15 -4.23
N SER A 95 9.21 -15.23 -3.92
CA SER A 95 8.99 -16.04 -2.74
C SER A 95 10.09 -15.88 -1.69
N ARG A 96 9.70 -15.83 -0.42
CA ARG A 96 10.55 -16.01 0.77
C ARG A 96 10.08 -17.18 1.60
N ARG A 97 10.99 -18.10 1.90
CA ARG A 97 10.71 -19.30 2.70
C ARG A 97 10.41 -18.91 4.14
N ALA A 98 9.35 -19.50 4.71
CA ALA A 98 9.06 -19.40 6.13
C ALA A 98 10.04 -20.26 6.94
N GLN A 99 10.46 -19.78 8.11
CA GLN A 99 11.30 -20.54 9.03
C GLN A 99 10.47 -21.61 9.76
N PRO A 100 11.09 -22.70 10.25
CA PRO A 100 10.37 -23.71 11.02
C PRO A 100 9.69 -23.11 12.25
N GLY A 101 8.37 -23.26 12.34
CA GLY A 101 7.58 -22.74 13.46
C GLY A 101 7.23 -21.25 13.39
N GLU A 102 7.71 -20.53 12.36
CA GLU A 102 7.38 -19.12 12.13
C GLU A 102 5.88 -18.96 11.87
N ARG A 103 5.21 -18.08 12.63
CA ARG A 103 3.77 -17.83 12.52
C ARG A 103 3.51 -16.43 12.00
N LEU A 104 2.51 -16.30 11.13
CA LEU A 104 1.99 -14.99 10.72
C LEU A 104 1.36 -14.28 11.93
N VAL A 105 1.75 -13.03 12.18
CA VAL A 105 1.16 -12.15 13.19
C VAL A 105 0.27 -11.11 12.51
N SER A 106 0.77 -10.45 11.46
CA SER A 106 -0.04 -9.56 10.63
C SER A 106 0.47 -9.50 9.19
N LEU A 107 -0.45 -9.14 8.29
CA LEU A 107 -0.18 -8.90 6.89
C LEU A 107 -0.79 -7.55 6.50
N GLU A 108 0.03 -6.65 5.99
CA GLU A 108 -0.39 -5.33 5.51
C GLU A 108 0.06 -5.13 4.07
N VAL A 109 -0.81 -4.53 3.26
CA VAL A 109 -0.52 -4.18 1.88
C VAL A 109 -0.91 -2.72 1.66
N ALA A 110 -0.05 -1.99 0.96
CA ALA A 110 -0.28 -0.67 0.42
C ALA A 110 0.01 -0.72 -1.08
N ASP A 111 -0.36 0.33 -1.81
CA ASP A 111 -0.44 0.30 -3.28
C ASP A 111 0.75 -0.39 -3.97
N PHE A 112 1.97 -0.08 -3.53
CA PHE A 112 3.21 -0.61 -4.09
C PHE A 112 4.11 -1.35 -3.08
N SER A 113 3.62 -1.64 -1.88
CA SER A 113 4.43 -2.29 -0.84
C SER A 113 3.61 -3.21 0.02
N ALA A 114 4.28 -4.14 0.69
CA ALA A 114 3.64 -4.97 1.69
C ALA A 114 4.58 -5.21 2.86
N THR A 115 3.99 -5.38 4.03
CA THR A 115 4.69 -5.73 5.27
C THR A 115 4.06 -6.99 5.84
N VAL A 116 4.91 -7.98 6.11
CA VAL A 116 4.53 -9.21 6.80
C VAL A 116 5.23 -9.19 8.16
N LEU A 117 4.44 -9.17 9.23
CA LEU A 117 4.93 -9.37 10.57
C LEU A 117 4.75 -10.83 10.95
N THR A 118 5.82 -11.47 11.39
CA THR A 118 5.79 -12.84 11.89
C THR A 118 6.21 -12.90 13.35
N SER A 119 6.16 -14.09 13.94
CA SER A 119 6.70 -14.32 15.28
C SER A 119 8.20 -14.03 15.39
N ASP A 120 8.93 -14.08 14.26
CA ASP A 120 10.39 -14.15 14.25
C ASP A 120 11.03 -12.93 13.57
N ARG A 121 10.34 -12.30 12.61
CA ARG A 121 10.89 -11.22 11.78
C ARG A 121 9.81 -10.36 11.15
N ILE A 122 10.26 -9.24 10.60
CA ILE A 122 9.49 -8.35 9.75
C ILE A 122 10.02 -8.50 8.33
N LEU A 123 9.14 -8.77 7.37
CA LEU A 123 9.48 -8.80 5.95
C LEU A 123 8.77 -7.65 5.23
N ASN A 124 9.52 -6.90 4.43
CA ASN A 124 8.98 -5.86 3.56
C ASN A 124 9.18 -6.25 2.10
N TYR A 125 8.12 -6.13 1.31
CA TYR A 125 8.18 -6.30 -0.13
C TYR A 125 8.02 -4.95 -0.82
N SER A 126 8.92 -4.65 -1.75
CA SER A 126 8.81 -3.53 -2.68
C SER A 126 8.23 -4.03 -4.00
N GLY A 127 6.98 -3.69 -4.30
CA GLY A 127 6.32 -4.06 -5.56
C GLY A 127 6.94 -3.40 -6.79
N ARG A 128 7.62 -2.25 -6.60
CA ARG A 128 8.33 -1.56 -7.68
C ARG A 128 9.64 -2.26 -8.04
N ALA A 129 10.42 -2.63 -7.03
CA ALA A 129 11.70 -3.31 -7.23
C ALA A 129 11.54 -4.82 -7.42
N GLY A 130 10.41 -5.40 -7.00
CA GLY A 130 10.20 -6.84 -6.97
C GLY A 130 11.05 -7.56 -5.92
N THR A 131 11.49 -6.86 -4.87
CA THR A 131 12.46 -7.36 -3.89
C THR A 131 11.89 -7.42 -2.48
N TRP A 132 12.43 -8.35 -1.70
CA TRP A 132 12.18 -8.49 -0.27
C TRP A 132 13.36 -7.97 0.54
N SER A 133 13.07 -7.25 1.63
CA SER A 133 13.99 -6.98 2.72
C SER A 133 13.42 -7.56 4.02
N GLU A 134 14.28 -7.89 4.98
CA GLU A 134 13.86 -8.47 6.25
C GLU A 134 14.74 -8.01 7.42
N THR A 135 14.16 -7.96 8.61
CA THR A 135 14.87 -7.73 9.87
C THR A 135 14.29 -8.60 10.98
N LYS A 136 15.12 -8.98 11.94
CA LYS A 136 14.67 -9.76 13.11
C LYS A 136 13.80 -8.90 14.04
N ARG A 137 12.94 -9.57 14.79
CA ARG A 137 12.12 -8.99 15.86
C ARG A 137 12.72 -9.27 17.24
#